data_AF-X6CGP2-F1
#
_entry.id   AF-X6CGP2-F1
#
_cell.length_a   1.000
_cell.length_b   1.000
_cell.length_c   1.000
_cell.angle_alpha   90.00
_cell.angle_beta   90.00
_cell.angle_gamma   90.00
#
_symmetry.space_group_name_H-M   'P 1'
#
loop_
_entity.id
_entity.type
_entity.pdbx_description
1 polymer ?
#
loop_
_entity_poly.entity_id
_entity_poly.type
_entity_poly.pdbx_seq_one_letter_code
_entity_poly.pdbx_strand_id
1 'polypeptide(L)'
;MKKGFWPIRVLDKQAMIDRSAALFRELKSETRPRDLVRKMSGGQRQAVAIARTRLSNAKLVLMDEPTAAISVRQVAEVLELIRRLKAQGVGVMLISHRMPDVFAVADRIIVLRRGSKVADKDAGNTSPEEITGLITGAIRGE
;
A
#
# COMPACT_ATOMS: atom_id res chain seq x y z
N MET A 1 -15.37 9.99 -15.80
CA MET A 1 -15.99 9.29 -16.94
C MET A 1 -17.51 9.41 -16.81
N LYS A 2 -18.09 10.44 -17.43
CA LYS A 2 -19.54 10.74 -17.37
C LYS A 2 -20.03 10.99 -18.79
N LYS A 3 -21.24 10.51 -19.13
CA LYS A 3 -21.93 10.76 -20.40
C LYS A 3 -23.22 11.54 -20.12
N GLY A 4 -23.73 12.27 -21.11
CA GLY A 4 -24.98 13.05 -21.01
C GLY A 4 -24.77 14.56 -21.16
N PHE A 5 -25.87 15.27 -21.39
CA PHE A 5 -25.92 16.71 -21.54
C PHE A 5 -26.49 17.36 -20.26
N TRP A 6 -26.11 18.60 -19.99
CA TRP A 6 -26.56 19.33 -18.80
C TRP A 6 -28.11 19.45 -18.80
N PRO A 7 -28.81 19.18 -17.68
CA PRO A 7 -28.33 18.99 -16.31
C PRO A 7 -28.10 17.52 -15.87
N ILE A 8 -28.34 16.52 -16.72
CA ILE A 8 -28.27 15.09 -16.34
C ILE A 8 -26.96 14.46 -16.84
N ARG A 9 -26.02 14.22 -15.92
CA ARG A 9 -24.79 13.46 -16.19
C ARG A 9 -24.88 12.07 -15.56
N VAL A 10 -24.76 11.04 -16.39
CA VAL A 10 -24.75 9.63 -15.97
C VAL A 10 -23.35 9.05 -16.00
N LEU A 11 -23.08 8.04 -15.17
CA LEU A 11 -21.82 7.30 -15.18
C LEU A 11 -21.73 6.43 -16.43
N ASP A 12 -20.61 6.55 -17.14
CA ASP A 12 -20.33 5.71 -18.30
C ASP A 12 -19.71 4.39 -17.87
N LYS A 13 -20.57 3.42 -17.53
CA LYS A 13 -20.13 2.10 -17.04
C LYS A 13 -19.25 1.36 -18.05
N GLN A 14 -19.57 1.46 -19.34
CA GLN A 14 -18.81 0.73 -20.37
C GLN A 14 -17.38 1.26 -20.43
N ALA A 15 -17.21 2.58 -20.51
CA ALA A 15 -15.88 3.16 -20.52
C ALA A 15 -15.11 2.83 -19.22
N MET A 16 -15.76 2.84 -18.05
CA MET A 16 -15.11 2.44 -16.78
C MET A 16 -14.59 1.00 -16.82
N ILE A 17 -15.36 0.07 -17.39
CA ILE A 17 -14.97 -1.33 -17.58
C ILE A 17 -13.78 -1.42 -18.53
N ASP A 18 -13.85 -0.72 -19.67
CA ASP A 18 -12.79 -0.74 -20.69
C ASP A 18 -11.46 -0.20 -20.13
N ARG A 19 -11.52 0.90 -19.37
CA ARG A 19 -10.35 1.48 -18.71
C ARG A 19 -9.75 0.55 -17.66
N SER A 20 -10.59 -0.11 -16.88
CA SER A 20 -10.14 -1.10 -15.89
C SER A 20 -9.50 -2.32 -16.56
N ALA A 21 -10.09 -2.81 -17.65
CA ALA A 21 -9.54 -3.92 -18.44
C ALA A 21 -8.18 -3.58 -19.07
N ALA A 22 -8.00 -2.35 -19.56
CA ALA A 22 -6.70 -1.89 -20.07
C ALA A 22 -5.62 -1.94 -18.97
N LEU A 23 -5.92 -1.47 -17.77
CA LEU A 23 -4.98 -1.51 -16.65
C LEU A 23 -4.64 -2.93 -16.20
N PHE A 24 -5.61 -3.84 -16.14
CA PHE A 24 -5.31 -5.24 -15.80
C PHE A 24 -4.42 -5.90 -16.85
N ARG A 25 -4.61 -5.59 -18.14
CA ARG A 25 -3.72 -6.05 -19.22
C ARG A 25 -2.30 -5.49 -19.09
N GLU A 26 -2.15 -4.20 -18.81
CA GLU A 26 -0.83 -3.59 -18.55
C GLU A 26 -0.12 -4.24 -17.36
N LEU A 27 -0.88 -4.64 -16.34
CA LEU A 27 -0.38 -5.36 -15.15
C LEU A 27 -0.19 -6.86 -15.40
N LYS A 28 -0.38 -7.35 -16.63
CA LYS A 28 -0.34 -8.77 -17.00
C LYS A 28 -1.18 -9.65 -16.08
N SER A 29 -2.35 -9.14 -15.68
CA SER A 29 -3.27 -9.81 -14.77
C SER A 29 -4.47 -10.36 -15.51
N GLU A 30 -4.88 -11.59 -15.17
CA GLU A 30 -6.11 -12.22 -15.65
C GLU A 30 -7.38 -11.70 -14.95
N THR A 31 -7.28 -10.60 -14.21
CA THR A 31 -8.40 -10.01 -13.47
C THR A 31 -9.46 -9.47 -14.42
N ARG A 32 -10.72 -9.86 -14.21
CA ARG A 32 -11.86 -9.35 -14.98
C ARG A 32 -12.53 -8.20 -14.21
N PRO A 33 -12.76 -7.02 -14.83
CA PRO A 33 -13.34 -5.86 -14.14
C PRO A 33 -14.75 -6.04 -13.57
N ARG A 34 -15.50 -7.04 -14.04
CA ARG A 34 -16.86 -7.32 -13.59
C ARG A 34 -16.92 -8.30 -12.42
N ASP A 35 -15.81 -8.97 -12.10
CA ASP A 35 -15.78 -9.94 -11.01
C ASP A 35 -15.81 -9.22 -9.65
N LEU A 36 -16.46 -9.85 -8.68
CA LEU A 36 -16.46 -9.34 -7.31
C LEU A 36 -15.09 -9.56 -6.67
N VAL A 37 -14.51 -8.52 -6.07
CA VAL A 37 -13.20 -8.58 -5.39
C VAL A 37 -13.13 -9.70 -4.34
N ARG A 38 -14.23 -9.99 -3.63
CA ARG A 38 -14.29 -11.09 -2.64
C ARG A 38 -14.03 -12.48 -3.24
N LYS A 39 -14.27 -12.66 -4.54
CA LYS A 39 -14.07 -13.93 -5.26
C LYS A 39 -12.70 -14.02 -5.93
N MET A 40 -11.92 -12.94 -5.89
CA MET A 40 -10.61 -12.87 -6.54
C MET A 40 -9.52 -13.56 -5.70
N SER A 41 -8.53 -14.14 -6.37
CA SER A 41 -7.30 -14.64 -5.74
C SER A 41 -6.47 -13.51 -5.12
N GLY A 42 -5.47 -13.84 -4.29
CA GLY A 42 -4.56 -12.84 -3.71
C GLY A 42 -3.87 -11.98 -4.78
N GLY A 43 -3.34 -12.61 -5.83
CA GLY A 43 -2.70 -11.91 -6.94
C GLY A 43 -3.66 -11.01 -7.73
N GLN A 44 -4.91 -11.43 -7.92
CA GLN A 44 -5.94 -10.60 -8.56
C GLN A 44 -6.29 -9.38 -7.68
N ARG A 45 -6.44 -9.57 -6.36
CA ARG A 45 -6.67 -8.45 -5.43
C ARG A 45 -5.50 -7.46 -5.41
N GLN A 46 -4.26 -7.94 -5.49
CA GLN A 46 -3.08 -7.08 -5.63
C GLN A 46 -3.13 -6.29 -6.95
N ALA A 47 -3.48 -6.93 -8.06
CA ALA A 47 -3.63 -6.23 -9.34
C ALA A 47 -4.69 -5.12 -9.26
N VAL A 48 -5.81 -5.36 -8.57
CA VAL A 48 -6.82 -4.33 -8.27
C VAL A 48 -6.23 -3.18 -7.45
N ALA A 49 -5.48 -3.47 -6.38
CA ALA A 49 -4.86 -2.43 -5.56
C ALA A 49 -3.90 -1.55 -6.38
N ILE A 50 -3.02 -2.17 -7.17
CA ILE A 50 -2.08 -1.45 -8.04
C ILE A 50 -2.82 -0.64 -9.11
N ALA A 51 -3.82 -1.22 -9.77
CA ALA A 51 -4.62 -0.53 -10.78
C ALA A 51 -5.32 0.71 -10.20
N ARG A 52 -5.83 0.63 -8.96
CA ARG A 52 -6.43 1.77 -8.26
C ARG A 52 -5.42 2.89 -8.03
N THR A 53 -4.23 2.57 -7.54
CA THR A 53 -3.14 3.54 -7.34
C THR A 53 -2.74 4.22 -8.65
N ARG A 54 -2.71 3.46 -9.75
CA ARG A 54 -2.41 3.99 -11.09
C ARG A 54 -3.51 4.91 -11.62
N LEU A 55 -4.79 4.55 -11.41
CA LEU A 55 -5.93 5.39 -11.82
C LEU A 55 -5.95 6.75 -11.14
N SER A 56 -5.52 6.82 -9.89
CA SER A 56 -5.42 8.07 -9.15
C SER A 56 -4.11 8.82 -9.39
N ASN A 57 -3.20 8.30 -10.24
CA ASN A 57 -1.84 8.81 -10.41
C ASN A 57 -1.16 9.08 -9.05
N ALA A 58 -1.36 8.17 -8.09
CA ALA A 58 -0.89 8.40 -6.74
C ALA A 58 0.65 8.41 -6.69
N LYS A 59 1.23 9.46 -6.13
CA LYS A 59 2.67 9.54 -5.85
C LYS A 59 3.03 8.92 -4.49
N LEU A 60 2.05 8.83 -3.59
CA LEU A 60 2.18 8.33 -2.23
C LEU A 60 0.97 7.46 -1.88
N VAL A 61 1.22 6.32 -1.22
CA VAL A 61 0.20 5.46 -0.62
C VAL A 61 0.46 5.38 0.88
N LEU A 62 -0.56 5.71 1.67
CA LEU A 62 -0.56 5.53 3.12
C LEU A 62 -1.20 4.17 3.46
N MET A 63 -0.52 3.38 4.28
CA MET A 63 -1.05 2.12 4.80
C MET A 63 -0.99 2.14 6.32
N ASP A 64 -2.15 2.20 6.96
CA ASP A 64 -2.28 2.20 8.42
C ASP A 64 -2.51 0.78 8.94
N GLU A 65 -1.52 0.23 9.63
CA GLU A 65 -1.50 -1.13 10.20
C GLU A 65 -2.07 -2.22 9.26
N PRO A 66 -1.62 -2.31 8.00
CA PRO A 66 -2.24 -3.16 6.99
C PRO A 66 -2.03 -4.66 7.25
N THR A 67 -1.15 -5.02 8.18
CA THR A 67 -0.82 -6.39 8.57
C THR A 67 -1.45 -6.80 9.91
N ALA A 68 -2.27 -5.94 10.51
CA ALA A 68 -2.99 -6.25 11.74
C ALA A 68 -4.06 -7.33 11.50
N ALA A 69 -4.16 -8.30 12.41
CA ALA A 69 -5.20 -9.34 12.44
C ALA A 69 -5.33 -10.22 11.17
N ILE A 70 -4.26 -10.34 10.37
CA ILE A 70 -4.22 -11.25 9.21
C ILE A 70 -3.17 -12.36 9.38
N SER A 71 -3.34 -13.44 8.63
CA SER A 71 -2.42 -14.60 8.67
C SER A 71 -1.04 -14.27 8.10
N VAL A 72 -0.02 -15.03 8.49
CA VAL A 72 1.37 -14.88 8.00
C VAL A 72 1.45 -14.88 6.46
N ARG A 73 0.66 -15.73 5.81
CA ARG A 73 0.58 -15.76 4.34
C ARG A 73 0.06 -14.44 3.76
N GLN A 74 -0.97 -13.87 4.37
CA GLN A 74 -1.54 -12.60 3.92
C GLN A 74 -0.61 -11.41 4.22
N VAL A 75 0.17 -11.45 5.31
CA VAL A 75 1.24 -10.47 5.56
C VAL A 75 2.23 -10.46 4.39
N ALA A 76 2.70 -11.64 3.95
CA ALA A 76 3.60 -11.73 2.81
C ALA A 76 2.99 -11.14 1.52
N GLU A 77 1.69 -11.32 1.29
CA GLU A 77 0.97 -10.70 0.16
C GLU A 77 0.95 -9.16 0.26
N VAL A 78 0.84 -8.60 1.46
CA VAL A 78 0.86 -7.14 1.68
C VAL A 78 2.26 -6.59 1.47
N LEU A 79 3.29 -7.22 2.04
CA LEU A 79 4.68 -6.79 1.87
C LEU A 79 5.10 -6.84 0.40
N GLU A 80 4.66 -7.86 -0.33
CA GLU A 80 4.91 -7.96 -1.77
C GLU A 80 4.21 -6.86 -2.57
N LEU A 81 2.97 -6.51 -2.20
CA LEU A 81 2.29 -5.36 -2.80
C LEU A 81 3.07 -4.05 -2.59
N ILE A 82 3.60 -3.82 -1.38
CA ILE A 82 4.42 -2.65 -1.06
C ILE A 82 5.66 -2.60 -1.97
N ARG A 83 6.38 -3.72 -2.12
CA ARG A 83 7.54 -3.81 -3.03
C ARG A 83 7.19 -3.47 -4.47
N ARG A 84 6.06 -4.00 -4.96
CA ARG A 84 5.59 -3.73 -6.32
C ARG A 84 5.21 -2.27 -6.53
N LEU A 85 4.56 -1.63 -5.55
CA LEU A 85 4.24 -0.20 -5.61
C LEU A 85 5.51 0.65 -5.63
N LYS A 86 6.49 0.33 -4.77
CA LYS A 86 7.81 0.98 -4.77
C LYS A 86 8.52 0.83 -6.11
N ALA A 87 8.53 -0.36 -6.70
CA ALA A 87 9.13 -0.62 -8.01
C ALA A 87 8.47 0.18 -9.16
N GLN A 88 7.23 0.62 -8.97
CA GLN A 88 6.51 1.50 -9.89
C GLN A 88 6.75 2.99 -9.64
N GLY A 89 7.66 3.35 -8.71
CA GLY A 89 7.96 4.73 -8.35
C GLY A 89 6.91 5.38 -7.45
N VAL A 90 6.06 4.59 -6.81
CA VAL A 90 5.08 5.08 -5.83
C VAL A 90 5.70 5.03 -4.44
N GLY A 91 5.75 6.17 -3.75
CA GLY A 91 6.16 6.22 -2.35
C GLY A 91 5.13 5.49 -1.47
N VAL A 92 5.60 4.77 -0.46
CA VAL A 92 4.71 4.08 0.50
C VAL A 92 5.07 4.53 1.92
N MET A 93 4.08 5.03 2.65
CA MET A 93 4.18 5.29 4.08
C MET A 93 3.43 4.19 4.83
N LEU A 94 4.17 3.33 5.51
CA LEU A 94 3.65 2.24 6.32
C LEU A 94 3.65 2.67 7.79
N ILE A 95 2.49 2.62 8.43
CA ILE A 95 2.36 2.75 9.89
C ILE A 95 2.28 1.33 10.43
N SER A 96 3.28 0.92 11.21
CA SER A 96 3.21 -0.35 11.93
C SER A 96 4.05 -0.37 13.20
N HIS A 97 3.57 -1.11 14.20
CA HIS A 97 4.35 -1.50 15.38
C HIS A 97 5.02 -2.88 15.23
N ARG A 98 4.86 -3.57 14.09
CA ARG A 98 5.43 -4.91 13.85
C ARG A 98 6.80 -4.79 13.19
N MET A 99 7.87 -4.86 13.98
CA MET A 99 9.24 -4.66 13.48
C MET A 99 9.63 -5.60 12.32
N PRO A 100 9.31 -6.92 12.32
CA PRO A 100 9.64 -7.77 11.17
C PRO A 100 9.05 -7.28 9.84
N ASP A 101 7.83 -6.75 9.87
CA ASP A 101 7.13 -6.25 8.69
C ASP A 101 7.76 -4.93 8.22
N VAL A 102 8.08 -4.02 9.16
CA VAL A 102 8.72 -2.73 8.89
C VAL A 102 10.08 -2.93 8.22
N PHE A 103 10.96 -3.72 8.82
CA PHE A 103 12.32 -3.96 8.31
C PHE A 103 12.32 -4.74 6.99
N ALA A 104 11.24 -5.46 6.65
CA ALA A 104 11.15 -6.20 5.40
C ALA A 104 10.93 -5.31 4.15
N VAL A 105 10.51 -4.05 4.32
CA VAL A 105 10.15 -3.15 3.21
C VAL A 105 10.59 -1.69 3.36
N ALA A 106 10.89 -1.23 4.57
CA ALA A 106 11.23 0.16 4.82
C ALA A 106 12.66 0.50 4.34
N ASP A 107 12.81 1.66 3.71
CA ASP A 107 14.12 2.29 3.48
C ASP A 107 14.51 3.19 4.65
N ARG A 108 13.52 3.82 5.28
CA ARG A 108 13.68 4.80 6.36
C ARG A 108 12.58 4.59 7.40
N ILE A 109 12.94 4.70 8.67
CA ILE A 109 12.08 4.46 9.81
C ILE A 109 11.99 5.75 10.63
N ILE A 110 10.77 6.26 10.80
CA ILE A 110 10.50 7.42 11.65
C ILE A 110 9.84 6.90 12.93
N VAL A 111 10.43 7.24 14.08
CA VAL A 111 9.88 6.85 15.38
C VAL A 111 9.13 8.03 15.99
N LEU A 112 7.86 7.80 16.30
CA LEU A 112 7.00 8.76 17.00
C LEU A 112 6.76 8.28 18.44
N ARG A 113 6.90 9.19 19.40
CA ARG A 113 6.59 8.94 20.81
C ARG A 113 5.88 10.17 21.39
N ARG A 114 4.72 9.96 22.01
CA ARG A 114 3.88 11.01 22.61
C ARG A 114 3.60 12.18 21.66
N GLY A 115 3.35 11.89 20.38
CA GLY A 115 3.06 12.89 19.35
C GLY A 115 4.28 13.61 18.76
N SER A 116 5.49 13.34 19.25
CA SER A 116 6.73 13.94 18.75
C SER A 116 7.57 12.93 17.99
N LYS A 117 8.25 13.39 16.94
CA LYS A 117 9.33 12.61 16.30
C LYS A 117 10.50 12.54 17.25
N VAL A 118 10.91 11.32 17.59
CA VAL A 118 12.05 11.06 18.50
C VAL A 118 13.23 10.41 17.80
N ALA A 119 13.05 9.88 16.59
CA ALA A 119 14.14 9.35 15.79
C ALA A 119 13.77 9.29 14.30
N ASP A 120 14.82 9.26 13.50
CA ASP A 120 14.77 9.28 12.05
C ASP A 120 15.96 8.47 11.52
N LYS A 121 15.72 7.21 11.20
CA LYS A 121 16.78 6.22 10.98
C LYS A 121 16.71 5.63 9.58
N ASP A 122 17.87 5.36 9.00
CA ASP A 122 17.98 4.47 7.84
C ASP A 122 17.74 3.03 8.30
N ALA A 123 16.88 2.29 7.60
CA ALA A 123 16.52 0.93 7.99
C ALA A 123 17.71 -0.05 7.94
N GLY A 124 18.73 0.22 7.12
CA GLY A 124 19.94 -0.58 7.01
C GLY A 124 20.96 -0.35 8.13
N ASN A 125 20.83 0.75 8.88
CA ASN A 125 21.77 1.16 9.93
C ASN A 125 21.15 1.15 11.34
N THR A 126 20.09 0.38 11.55
CA THR A 126 19.40 0.27 12.84
C THR A 126 18.92 -1.15 13.08
N SER A 127 18.37 -1.44 14.26
CA SER A 127 17.86 -2.77 14.62
C SER A 127 16.44 -2.70 15.21
N PRO A 128 15.66 -3.80 15.14
CA PRO A 128 14.36 -3.89 15.79
C PRO A 128 14.39 -3.51 17.28
N GLU A 129 15.44 -3.91 17.99
CA GLU A 129 15.65 -3.64 19.41
C GLU A 129 15.88 -2.14 19.66
N GLU A 130 16.70 -1.48 18.83
CA GLU A 130 16.94 -0.04 18.93
C GLU A 130 15.64 0.75 18.71
N ILE A 131 14.90 0.43 17.65
CA ILE A 131 13.61 1.08 17.34
C ILE A 131 12.62 0.86 18.48
N THR A 132 12.55 -0.35 19.03
CA THR A 132 11.68 -0.65 20.19
C THR A 132 12.10 0.15 21.43
N GLY A 133 13.41 0.28 21.66
CA GLY A 133 13.97 1.12 22.73
C GLY A 133 13.60 2.60 22.59
N LEU A 134 13.61 3.13 21.36
CA LEU A 134 13.21 4.50 21.05
C LEU A 134 11.70 4.74 21.25
N ILE A 135 10.86 3.76 20.86
CA ILE A 135 9.40 3.82 21.05
C ILE A 135 9.04 3.85 22.55
N THR A 136 9.65 2.96 23.34
CA THR A 136 9.41 2.86 24.79
C THR A 136 10.06 4.02 25.55
N GLY A 137 11.16 4.57 25.03
CA GLY A 137 11.99 5.58 25.66
C GLY A 137 13.07 5.00 26.57
N ALA A 138 13.39 3.71 26.44
CA ALA A 138 14.56 3.09 27.05
C ALA A 138 15.87 3.62 26.45
N ILE A 139 15.82 4.07 25.19
CA ILE A 139 16.92 4.72 24.48
C ILE A 139 16.48 6.15 24.13
N ARG A 140 17.36 7.13 24.31
CA ARG A 140 17.12 8.50 23.83
C ARG A 140 17.57 8.59 22.38
N GLY A 141 16.68 9.01 21.50
CA GLY A 141 17.06 9.41 20.14
C GLY A 141 17.71 10.78 20.17
N GLU A 142 18.60 11.02 19.22
CA GLU A 142 19.22 12.33 18.95
C GLU A 142 18.26 13.27 18.20
#